data_AF-A0A9D8UDN3-F1
#
_entry.id   AF-A0A9D8UDN3-F1
#
_cell.length_a   1.000
_cell.length_b   1.000
_cell.length_c   1.000
_cell.angle_alpha   90.00
_cell.angle_beta   90.00
_cell.angle_gamma   90.00
#
_symmetry.space_group_name_H-M   'P 1'
#
loop_
_entity.id
_entity.type
_entity.pdbx_description
1 polymer ?
#
loop_
_entity_poly.entity_id
_entity_poly.type
_entity_poly.pdbx_seq_one_letter_code
_entity_poly.pdbx_strand_id
1 'polypeptide(L)'
;MRITLKKQIDHLFQLFVIIIVIVLASWIIFSTNGTKLHLAAYSVPFIFIVMPTLVVHINYFLKNRRYDFEILEDEIRISIDKKEYRIKPNETSEVKYVISPEMYETRHVWLPWNYYRHVEIYMNDGGKFVITSLLTDDFSWLFHHGFNYETKINFYRLA
;
A
#
# COMPACT_ATOMS: atom_id res chain seq x y z
N MET A 1 14.31 -7.70 9.76
CA MET A 1 13.57 -8.20 8.56
C MET A 1 13.91 -7.32 7.37
N ARG A 2 14.34 -7.89 6.22
CA ARG A 2 14.64 -7.12 5.01
C ARG A 2 13.52 -7.23 3.99
N ILE A 3 13.04 -6.09 3.50
CA ILE A 3 12.03 -5.97 2.48
C ILE A 3 12.68 -5.38 1.23
N THR A 4 12.44 -6.02 0.09
CA THR A 4 13.02 -5.64 -1.20
C THR A 4 11.94 -5.45 -2.25
N LEU A 5 12.32 -4.77 -3.33
CA LEU A 5 11.48 -4.48 -4.49
C LEU A 5 10.86 -5.73 -5.15
N LYS A 6 11.48 -6.91 -4.98
CA LYS A 6 10.94 -8.18 -5.48
C LYS A 6 9.55 -8.47 -4.92
N LYS A 7 9.33 -8.25 -3.62
CA LYS A 7 8.02 -8.45 -2.98
C LYS A 7 6.96 -7.51 -3.55
N GLN A 8 7.32 -6.27 -3.87
CA GLN A 8 6.40 -5.31 -4.50
C GLN A 8 5.96 -5.77 -5.89
N ILE A 9 6.88 -6.35 -6.67
CA ILE A 9 6.59 -6.91 -8.00
C ILE A 9 5.67 -8.13 -7.89
N ASP A 10 5.86 -8.98 -6.89
CA ASP A 10 5.00 -10.16 -6.69
C ASP A 10 3.53 -9.76 -6.45
N HIS A 11 3.30 -8.70 -5.67
CA HIS A 11 1.94 -8.16 -5.46
C HIS A 11 1.34 -7.53 -6.72
N LEU A 12 2.15 -6.81 -7.52
CA LEU A 12 1.73 -6.28 -8.82
C LEU A 12 1.34 -7.42 -9.78
N PHE A 13 2.12 -8.49 -9.79
CA PHE A 13 1.85 -9.66 -10.64
C PHE A 13 0.55 -10.35 -10.24
N GLN A 14 0.27 -10.50 -8.93
CA GLN A 14 -1.00 -11.04 -8.45
C GLN A 14 -2.20 -10.19 -8.92
N LEU A 15 -2.10 -8.86 -8.81
CA LEU A 15 -3.14 -7.95 -9.30
C LEU A 15 -3.34 -8.11 -10.81
N PHE A 16 -2.25 -8.23 -11.57
CA PHE A 16 -2.29 -8.43 -13.02
C PHE A 16 -2.95 -9.76 -13.41
N VAL A 17 -2.65 -10.85 -12.70
CA VAL A 17 -3.29 -12.15 -12.90
C VAL A 17 -4.80 -12.06 -12.65
N ILE A 18 -5.22 -11.38 -11.58
CA ILE A 18 -6.65 -11.17 -11.28
C ILE A 18 -7.33 -10.41 -12.43
N ILE A 19 -6.70 -9.36 -12.95
CA ILE A 19 -7.23 -8.58 -14.08
C ILE A 19 -7.36 -9.48 -15.32
N ILE A 20 -6.34 -10.27 -15.65
CA ILE A 20 -6.39 -11.22 -16.79
C ILE A 20 -7.54 -12.20 -16.64
N VAL A 21 -7.72 -12.80 -15.46
CA VAL A 21 -8.79 -13.76 -15.20
C VAL A 21 -10.15 -13.11 -15.40
N ILE A 22 -10.36 -11.89 -14.91
CA ILE A 22 -11.61 -11.13 -15.10
C ILE A 22 -11.85 -10.85 -16.58
N VAL A 23 -10.82 -10.42 -17.32
CA VAL A 23 -10.92 -10.11 -18.76
C VAL A 23 -11.23 -11.38 -19.57
N LEU A 24 -10.53 -12.49 -19.31
CA LEU A 24 -10.75 -13.77 -19.99
C LEU A 24 -12.14 -14.34 -19.69
N ALA A 25 -12.57 -14.32 -18.43
CA ALA A 25 -13.92 -14.74 -18.06
C ALA A 25 -14.99 -13.89 -18.78
N SER A 26 -14.79 -12.57 -18.82
CA SER A 26 -15.69 -11.65 -19.52
C SER A 26 -15.72 -11.94 -21.04
N TRP A 27 -14.58 -12.25 -21.65
CA TRP A 27 -14.49 -12.58 -23.07
C TRP A 27 -15.19 -13.91 -23.41
N ILE A 28 -15.02 -14.95 -22.58
CA ILE A 28 -15.71 -16.24 -22.74
C ILE A 28 -17.23 -16.07 -22.62
N ILE A 29 -17.68 -15.28 -21.64
CA ILE A 29 -19.13 -15.02 -21.45
C ILE A 29 -19.69 -14.20 -22.62
N PHE A 30 -18.94 -13.22 -23.12
CA PHE A 30 -19.35 -12.44 -24.28
C PHE A 30 -19.43 -13.27 -25.56
N SER A 31 -18.45 -14.14 -25.81
CA SER A 31 -18.40 -14.97 -27.02
C SER A 31 -19.50 -16.05 -27.04
N THR A 32 -19.99 -16.46 -25.88
CA THR A 32 -21.05 -17.48 -25.76
C THR A 32 -22.46 -16.91 -25.79
N ASN A 33 -22.71 -15.72 -25.23
CA ASN A 33 -24.07 -15.19 -25.03
C ASN A 33 -24.42 -13.97 -25.92
N GLY A 34 -23.46 -13.39 -26.65
CA GLY A 34 -23.74 -12.50 -27.77
C GLY A 34 -24.51 -11.20 -27.46
N THR A 35 -24.34 -10.57 -26.29
CA THR A 35 -25.05 -9.31 -25.99
C THR A 35 -24.16 -8.14 -25.53
N LYS A 36 -24.57 -6.93 -25.94
CA LYS A 36 -23.95 -5.63 -25.58
C LYS A 36 -24.14 -5.26 -24.11
N LEU A 37 -25.15 -5.81 -23.43
CA LEU A 37 -25.45 -5.55 -22.01
C LEU A 37 -24.33 -6.06 -21.10
N HIS A 38 -23.62 -7.13 -21.49
CA HIS A 38 -22.49 -7.66 -20.73
C HIS A 38 -21.30 -6.69 -20.70
N LEU A 39 -21.03 -5.96 -21.78
CA LEU A 39 -19.92 -5.01 -21.82
C LEU A 39 -20.10 -3.90 -20.77
N ALA A 40 -21.32 -3.41 -20.60
CA ALA A 40 -21.65 -2.43 -19.56
C ALA A 40 -21.52 -3.02 -18.15
N ALA A 41 -22.00 -4.24 -17.94
CA ALA A 41 -21.95 -4.91 -16.64
C ALA A 41 -20.52 -5.17 -16.12
N TYR A 42 -19.54 -5.36 -17.02
CA TYR A 42 -18.13 -5.56 -16.64
C TYR A 42 -17.31 -4.27 -16.60
N SER A 43 -17.60 -3.31 -17.49
CA SER A 43 -16.88 -2.02 -17.51
C SER A 43 -17.15 -1.17 -16.26
N VAL A 44 -18.36 -1.22 -15.71
CA VAL A 44 -18.71 -0.45 -14.50
C VAL A 44 -17.88 -0.89 -13.29
N PRO A 45 -17.86 -2.17 -12.85
CA PRO A 45 -16.99 -2.60 -11.76
C PRO A 45 -15.49 -2.35 -12.04
N PHE A 46 -15.05 -2.49 -13.30
CA PHE A 46 -13.66 -2.20 -13.65
C PHE A 46 -13.30 -0.73 -13.39
N ILE A 47 -14.14 0.21 -13.85
CA ILE A 47 -13.91 1.65 -13.68
C ILE A 47 -14.07 2.07 -12.22
N PHE A 48 -15.05 1.55 -11.50
CA PHE A 48 -15.33 2.00 -10.13
C PHE A 48 -14.57 1.23 -9.06
N ILE A 49 -14.06 0.03 -9.35
CA ILE A 49 -13.34 -0.79 -8.36
C ILE A 49 -11.87 -0.95 -8.71
N VAL A 50 -11.56 -1.40 -9.93
CA VAL A 50 -10.18 -1.72 -10.31
C VAL A 50 -9.36 -0.45 -10.50
N MET A 51 -9.87 0.55 -11.21
CA MET A 51 -9.13 1.78 -11.47
C MET A 51 -8.74 2.55 -10.19
N PRO A 52 -9.63 2.79 -9.20
CA PRO A 52 -9.23 3.44 -7.95
C PRO A 52 -8.18 2.64 -7.19
N THR A 53 -8.34 1.31 -7.11
CA THR A 53 -7.35 0.41 -6.49
C THR A 53 -5.99 0.54 -7.17
N LEU A 54 -5.98 0.52 -8.50
CA LEU A 54 -4.76 0.60 -9.30
C LEU A 54 -4.06 1.95 -9.11
N VAL A 55 -4.80 3.06 -9.04
CA VAL A 55 -4.25 4.39 -8.79
C VAL A 55 -3.55 4.43 -7.42
N VAL A 56 -4.21 3.94 -6.36
CA VAL A 56 -3.59 3.89 -5.02
C VAL A 56 -2.36 2.99 -5.02
N HIS A 57 -2.44 1.83 -5.68
CA HIS A 57 -1.33 0.88 -5.79
C HIS A 57 -0.11 1.50 -6.49
N ILE A 58 -0.33 2.15 -7.65
CA ILE A 58 0.73 2.81 -8.41
C ILE A 58 1.36 3.93 -7.57
N ASN A 59 0.55 4.73 -6.87
CA ASN A 59 1.07 5.81 -6.02
C ASN A 59 1.97 5.26 -4.90
N TYR A 60 1.56 4.17 -4.25
CA TYR A 60 2.35 3.51 -3.21
C TYR A 60 3.63 2.90 -3.78
N PHE A 61 3.54 2.24 -4.93
CA PHE A 61 4.69 1.68 -5.62
C PHE A 61 5.69 2.78 -5.99
N LEU A 62 5.24 3.86 -6.62
CA LEU A 62 6.11 4.98 -7.00
C LEU A 62 6.78 5.64 -5.78
N LYS A 63 6.09 5.71 -4.64
CA LYS A 63 6.63 6.27 -3.39
C LYS A 63 7.78 5.43 -2.84
N ASN A 64 7.70 4.10 -2.92
CA ASN A 64 8.66 3.19 -2.29
C ASN A 64 9.51 2.36 -3.25
N ARG A 65 9.43 2.54 -4.57
CA ARG A 65 10.23 1.79 -5.57
C ARG A 65 11.75 1.99 -5.45
N ARG A 66 12.21 2.93 -4.63
CA ARG A 66 13.65 3.20 -4.41
C ARG A 66 14.09 2.85 -3.00
N TYR A 67 13.17 2.34 -2.18
CA TYR A 67 13.37 2.12 -0.76
C TYR A 67 13.71 0.65 -0.57
N ASP A 68 14.92 0.37 -0.08
CA ASP A 68 15.21 -0.89 0.58
C ASP A 68 15.11 -0.66 2.08
N PHE A 69 14.35 -1.53 2.76
CA PHE A 69 14.01 -1.35 4.16
C PHE A 69 14.48 -2.54 4.99
N GLU A 70 15.14 -2.25 6.10
CA GLU A 70 15.57 -3.24 7.07
C GLU A 70 15.21 -2.79 8.48
N ILE A 71 14.41 -3.62 9.16
CA ILE A 71 14.08 -3.45 10.58
C ILE A 71 15.11 -4.21 11.40
N LEU A 72 15.80 -3.50 12.28
CA LEU A 72 16.72 -4.01 13.30
C LEU A 72 16.13 -3.75 14.69
N GLU A 73 16.73 -4.35 15.74
CA GLU A 73 16.18 -4.31 17.10
C GLU A 73 16.08 -2.90 17.72
N ASP A 74 16.93 -1.96 17.31
CA ASP A 74 17.02 -0.61 17.88
C ASP A 74 16.88 0.51 16.85
N GLU A 75 16.89 0.18 15.57
CA GLU A 75 16.87 1.15 14.48
C GLU A 75 16.18 0.62 13.23
N ILE A 76 15.74 1.56 12.42
CA ILE A 76 15.24 1.30 11.08
C ILE A 76 16.30 1.77 10.09
N ARG A 77 16.73 0.90 9.18
CA ARG A 77 17.58 1.28 8.05
C ARG A 77 16.76 1.42 6.79
N ILE A 78 16.84 2.59 6.18
CA ILE A 78 16.23 2.89 4.88
C ILE A 78 17.34 3.23 3.92
N SER A 79 17.50 2.44 2.87
CA SER A 79 18.37 2.78 1.74
C SER A 79 17.54 3.36 0.62
N ILE A 80 17.83 4.59 0.22
CA ILE A 80 17.18 5.30 -0.89
C ILE A 80 18.26 5.64 -1.91
N ASP A 81 18.16 5.10 -3.13
CA ASP A 81 19.15 5.34 -4.19
C ASP A 81 20.61 5.14 -3.74
N LYS A 82 20.86 4.08 -2.94
CA LYS A 82 22.15 3.73 -2.33
C LYS A 82 22.65 4.67 -1.21
N LYS A 83 21.85 5.65 -0.79
CA LYS A 83 22.10 6.40 0.44
C LYS A 83 21.39 5.73 1.59
N GLU A 84 22.14 5.39 2.62
CA GLU A 84 21.61 4.76 3.84
C GLU A 84 21.22 5.84 4.85
N TYR A 85 20.00 5.72 5.36
CA TYR A 85 19.46 6.49 6.47
C TYR A 85 19.18 5.54 7.61
N ARG A 86 19.58 5.93 8.82
CA ARG A 86 19.26 5.21 10.05
C ARG A 86 18.30 6.07 10.84
N ILE A 87 17.22 5.47 11.28
CA ILE A 87 16.17 6.14 12.02
C ILE A 87 16.04 5.45 13.35
N LYS A 88 16.38 6.18 14.41
CA LYS A 88 16.17 5.73 15.79
C LYS A 88 14.96 6.42 16.41
N PRO A 89 14.28 5.79 17.39
CA PRO A 89 13.11 6.38 18.03
C PRO A 89 13.36 7.78 18.60
N ASN A 90 14.54 8.02 19.19
CA ASN A 90 14.90 9.32 19.76
C ASN A 90 15.17 10.42 18.72
N GLU A 91 15.36 10.05 17.45
CA GLU A 91 15.54 10.97 16.33
C GLU A 91 14.22 11.30 15.63
N THR A 92 13.13 10.63 16.02
CA THR A 92 11.79 10.88 15.51
C THR A 92 11.03 11.87 16.39
N SER A 93 10.40 12.83 15.73
CA SER A 93 9.48 13.77 16.39
C SER A 93 8.08 13.17 16.50
N GLU A 94 7.65 12.45 15.46
CA GLU A 94 6.31 11.92 15.37
C GLU A 94 6.25 10.73 14.40
N VAL A 95 5.45 9.73 14.73
CA VAL A 95 5.08 8.67 13.79
C VAL A 95 3.56 8.68 13.60
N LYS A 96 3.10 8.73 12.35
CA LYS A 96 1.68 8.63 12.01
C LYS A 96 1.39 7.32 11.31
N TYR A 97 0.54 6.50 11.90
CA TYR A 97 -0.02 5.32 11.25
C TYR A 97 -1.31 5.69 10.53
N VAL A 98 -1.28 5.72 9.20
CA VAL A 98 -2.38 6.18 8.37
C VAL A 98 -3.15 4.99 7.82
N ILE A 99 -4.42 4.90 8.19
CA ILE A 99 -5.34 3.83 7.79
C ILE A 99 -6.68 4.38 7.30
N SER A 100 -7.44 3.52 6.62
CA SER A 100 -8.80 3.82 6.21
C SER A 100 -9.75 3.89 7.41
N PRO A 101 -10.84 4.70 7.33
CA PRO A 101 -11.83 4.77 8.40
C PRO A 101 -12.40 3.39 8.78
N GLU A 102 -12.64 2.54 7.79
CA GLU A 102 -13.20 1.21 7.98
C GLU A 102 -12.24 0.31 8.76
N MET A 103 -10.93 0.39 8.49
CA MET A 103 -9.94 -0.33 9.27
C MET A 103 -9.80 0.23 10.69
N TYR A 104 -9.88 1.55 10.86
CA TYR A 104 -9.81 2.19 12.18
C TYR A 104 -10.98 1.80 13.09
N GLU A 105 -12.20 1.83 12.55
CA GLU A 105 -13.41 1.49 13.28
C GLU A 105 -13.66 -0.03 13.37
N THR A 106 -12.71 -0.87 12.90
CA THR A 106 -12.85 -2.34 12.82
C THR A 106 -14.10 -2.81 12.05
N ARG A 107 -14.56 -1.99 11.09
CA ARG A 107 -15.72 -2.28 10.24
C ARG A 107 -15.32 -3.18 9.08
N HIS A 108 -16.33 -3.75 8.42
CA HIS A 108 -16.10 -4.49 7.19
C HIS A 108 -15.53 -3.60 6.09
N VAL A 109 -14.46 -4.09 5.47
CA VAL A 109 -13.75 -3.43 4.40
C VAL A 109 -14.38 -3.88 3.08
N TRP A 110 -15.14 -2.99 2.45
CA TRP A 110 -15.94 -3.32 1.26
C TRP A 110 -15.17 -3.22 -0.04
N LEU A 111 -14.18 -2.32 -0.12
CA LEU A 111 -13.51 -1.99 -1.36
C LEU A 111 -12.00 -2.25 -1.24
N PRO A 112 -11.33 -2.76 -2.29
CA PRO A 112 -9.94 -3.21 -2.17
C PRO A 112 -8.95 -2.11 -1.78
N TRP A 113 -9.18 -0.86 -2.18
CA TRP A 113 -8.32 0.26 -1.80
C TRP A 113 -8.34 0.52 -0.29
N ASN A 114 -9.39 0.11 0.43
CA ASN A 114 -9.48 0.30 1.87
C ASN A 114 -8.51 -0.53 2.71
N TYR A 115 -7.83 -1.51 2.10
CA TYR A 115 -6.75 -2.26 2.74
C TYR A 115 -5.39 -1.54 2.69
N TYR A 116 -5.27 -0.46 1.91
CA TYR A 116 -4.02 0.30 1.79
C TYR A 116 -3.81 1.17 3.02
N ARG A 117 -2.62 1.04 3.59
CA ARG A 117 -2.18 1.73 4.81
C ARG A 117 -0.73 2.14 4.67
N HIS A 118 -0.31 3.15 5.41
CA HIS A 118 1.09 3.56 5.40
C HIS A 118 1.47 4.19 6.74
N VAL A 119 2.76 4.28 6.97
CA VAL A 119 3.35 4.96 8.12
C VAL A 119 4.11 6.16 7.60
N GLU A 120 3.89 7.32 8.21
CA GLU A 120 4.71 8.51 8.02
C GLU A 120 5.59 8.67 9.26
N ILE A 121 6.90 8.71 9.07
CA ILE A 121 7.89 8.95 10.13
C ILE A 121 8.43 10.35 9.93
N TYR A 122 8.20 11.23 10.89
CA TYR A 122 8.72 12.58 10.94
C TYR A 122 9.95 12.61 11.85
N MET A 123 11.05 13.13 11.31
CA MET A 123 12.33 13.26 12.00
C MET A 123 12.40 14.62 12.72
N ASN A 124 13.26 14.71 13.74
CA ASN A 124 13.49 15.97 14.47
C ASN A 124 14.11 17.07 13.60
N ASP A 125 14.82 16.70 12.53
CA ASP A 125 15.41 17.64 11.55
C ASP A 125 14.41 18.11 10.48
N GLY A 126 13.14 17.68 10.56
CA GLY A 126 12.09 17.99 9.59
C GLY A 126 12.03 17.00 8.41
N GLY A 127 12.88 15.98 8.36
CA GLY A 127 12.80 14.90 7.39
C GLY A 127 11.50 14.09 7.52
N LYS A 128 10.99 13.58 6.39
CA LYS A 128 9.79 12.72 6.35
C LYS A 128 10.07 11.46 5.54
N PHE A 129 9.83 10.30 6.17
CA PHE A 129 9.82 9.01 5.50
C PHE A 129 8.41 8.46 5.43
N VAL A 130 8.02 7.89 4.30
CA VAL A 130 6.72 7.24 4.14
C VAL A 130 6.93 5.79 3.76
N ILE A 131 6.44 4.87 4.60
CA ILE A 131 6.55 3.43 4.41
C ILE A 131 5.14 2.90 4.15
N THR A 132 4.91 2.39 2.95
CA THR A 132 3.58 1.93 2.54
C THR A 132 3.38 0.43 2.77
N SER A 133 2.13 0.00 2.79
CA SER A 133 1.76 -1.42 2.93
C SER A 133 2.22 -2.32 1.79
N LEU A 134 2.77 -1.75 0.70
CA LEU A 134 3.40 -2.54 -0.36
C LEU A 134 4.81 -3.00 0.00
N LEU A 135 5.47 -2.32 0.95
CA LEU A 135 6.74 -2.77 1.50
C LEU A 135 6.50 -3.86 2.56
N THR A 136 5.59 -3.60 3.50
CA THR A 136 5.29 -4.52 4.58
C THR A 136 3.80 -4.59 4.85
N ASP A 137 3.31 -5.79 5.07
CA ASP A 137 1.95 -6.05 5.54
C ASP A 137 1.83 -5.86 7.05
N ASP A 138 2.92 -5.78 7.80
CA ASP A 138 2.88 -5.63 9.25
C ASP A 138 3.64 -4.39 9.71
N PHE A 139 2.95 -3.54 10.48
CA PHE A 139 3.51 -2.35 11.12
C PHE A 139 3.63 -2.50 12.64
N SER A 140 3.34 -3.70 13.19
CA SER A 140 3.46 -4.00 14.62
C SER A 140 4.85 -3.73 15.18
N TRP A 141 5.88 -3.81 14.32
CA TRP A 141 7.26 -3.50 14.68
C TRP A 141 7.42 -2.08 15.22
N LEU A 142 6.60 -1.10 14.81
CA LEU A 142 6.63 0.24 15.42
C LEU A 142 6.39 0.19 16.94
N PHE A 143 5.47 -0.66 17.38
CA PHE A 143 5.08 -0.79 18.78
C PHE A 143 6.17 -1.46 19.61
N HIS A 144 6.85 -2.44 19.02
CA HIS A 144 7.90 -3.20 19.70
C HIS A 144 9.21 -2.41 19.85
N HIS A 145 9.43 -1.38 19.03
CA HIS A 145 10.69 -0.62 18.99
C HIS A 145 10.58 0.76 19.65
N GLY A 146 9.54 1.00 20.45
CA GLY A 146 9.40 2.21 21.26
C GLY A 146 9.08 3.49 20.47
N PHE A 147 8.58 3.37 19.23
CA PHE A 147 8.07 4.52 18.51
C PHE A 147 6.71 4.93 19.07
N ASN A 148 6.60 6.15 19.57
CA ASN A 148 5.30 6.75 19.87
C ASN A 148 4.61 7.10 18.55
N TYR A 149 3.40 6.58 18.36
CA TYR A 149 2.66 6.78 17.12
C TYR A 149 1.24 7.28 17.39
N GLU A 150 0.75 8.11 16.47
CA GLU A 150 -0.64 8.51 16.38
C GLU A 150 -1.30 7.77 15.22
N THR A 151 -2.52 7.27 15.40
CA THR A 151 -3.29 6.70 14.30
C THR A 151 -4.13 7.78 13.64
N LYS A 152 -3.93 8.00 12.34
CA LYS A 152 -4.64 9.01 11.56
C LYS A 152 -5.55 8.35 10.53
N ILE A 153 -6.79 8.81 10.48
CA ILE A 153 -7.76 8.39 9.46
C ILE A 153 -7.56 9.25 8.21
N ASN A 154 -7.32 8.64 7.05
CA ASN A 154 -7.22 9.37 5.79
C ASN A 154 -7.69 8.51 4.60
N PHE A 155 -8.42 9.14 3.67
CA PHE A 155 -8.77 8.56 2.39
C PHE A 155 -7.58 8.67 1.42
N TYR A 156 -6.59 7.79 1.60
CA TYR A 156 -5.54 7.42 0.61
C TYR A 156 -4.67 8.55 0.03
N ARG A 157 -4.71 9.77 0.58
CA ARG A 157 -3.80 10.84 0.19
C ARG A 157 -2.43 10.62 0.83
N LEU A 158 -1.46 10.22 0.01
CA LEU A 158 -0.05 10.48 0.30
C LEU A 158 0.13 11.99 0.18
N ALA A 159 0.29 12.68 1.31
CA ALA A 159 0.62 14.10 1.35
C ALA A 159 2.07 14.34 0.87
#